data_AF-A0A2P5D170-F1
#
_entry.id   AF-A0A2P5D170-F1
#
_cell.length_a   1.000
_cell.length_b   1.000
_cell.length_c   1.000
_cell.angle_alpha   90.00
_cell.angle_beta   90.00
_cell.angle_gamma   90.00
#
_symmetry.space_group_name_H-M   'P 1'
#
loop_
_entity.id
_entity.type
_entity.pdbx_description
1 polymer ?
#
loop_
_entity_poly.entity_id
_entity_poly.type
_entity_poly.pdbx_seq_one_letter_code
_entity_poly.pdbx_strand_id
1 'polypeptide(L)'
;MGLEETLEELHMTKGKDTDREKTMQTLTVCKHAFFDLTYMSPVVFLYLLKECYIHGTCKATKKFRALQQQVHLVLQNFPPRGPAIFVVHCLYVLPIFGLYSEGFSHLIISALRRFLKVAATSGDLAEAKDLAAQLFLDIVGSSVNHDEGVVVKILEAFDVQLTNIEKAMCPLKAKDDHSLDSATAFVERYIYELIESQSYMNAVTLLEHFSIRQSGQSFLNTMMQNNEFKAAEKWATFIGKPLLCALVKAYIDRNMLNNAYQTIKKNNLRQEFPDIYHKCKESSLKKLAEKGCWDVAEARTNKDRQLLEYLVYLALEAGYLEKVDELCERYSLEGFLSAKGTPYAVLSFFLGW
;
A
#
# COMPACT_ATOMS: atom_id res chain seq x y z
N MET A 1 -40.08 0.91 6.12
CA MET A 1 -40.50 1.21 4.73
C MET A 1 -39.23 1.45 3.95
N GLY A 2 -38.61 0.48 3.29
CA GLY A 2 -39.19 -0.46 2.33
C GLY A 2 -38.94 0.12 0.94
N LEU A 3 -37.69 0.17 0.51
CA LEU A 3 -37.28 0.60 -0.84
C LEU A 3 -37.03 -0.66 -1.67
N GLU A 4 -38.09 -1.11 -2.34
CA GLU A 4 -38.03 -2.00 -3.49
C GLU A 4 -38.90 -1.39 -4.60
N GLU A 5 -38.56 -1.73 -5.83
CA GLU A 5 -39.20 -1.36 -7.11
C GLU A 5 -38.79 -0.02 -7.74
N THR A 6 -37.81 -0.09 -8.64
CA THR A 6 -38.03 0.16 -10.08
C THR A 6 -36.74 -0.14 -10.86
N LEU A 7 -36.71 -1.30 -11.50
CA LEU A 7 -35.78 -1.65 -12.56
C LEU A 7 -36.60 -2.42 -13.61
N GLU A 8 -36.31 -2.17 -14.89
CA GLU A 8 -37.11 -2.48 -16.11
C GLU A 8 -38.03 -1.29 -16.46
N GLU A 9 -37.97 -0.64 -17.63
CA GLU A 9 -37.47 -0.97 -18.95
C GLU A 9 -36.93 0.30 -19.63
N LEU A 10 -35.99 0.17 -20.58
CA LEU A 10 -36.09 0.71 -21.94
C LEU A 10 -34.74 0.59 -22.67
N HIS A 11 -34.71 -0.39 -23.57
CA HIS A 11 -33.70 -0.53 -24.60
C HIS A 11 -34.08 0.33 -25.83
N MET A 12 -33.06 0.97 -26.40
CA MET A 12 -32.95 1.50 -27.78
C MET A 12 -33.56 2.87 -28.10
N THR A 13 -32.69 3.88 -28.22
CA THR A 13 -32.53 4.67 -29.47
C THR A 13 -31.18 5.40 -29.45
N LYS A 14 -30.45 5.33 -30.57
CA LYS A 14 -29.16 6.01 -30.82
C LYS A 14 -29.39 7.50 -31.08
N GLY A 15 -28.54 8.38 -30.53
CA GLY A 15 -28.39 9.75 -31.05
C GLY A 15 -27.73 10.75 -30.08
N LYS A 16 -26.40 10.84 -30.12
CA LYS A 16 -25.53 12.03 -29.96
C LYS A 16 -25.79 13.15 -28.92
N ASP A 17 -26.62 12.97 -27.89
CA ASP A 17 -26.81 13.94 -26.77
C ASP A 17 -26.44 13.38 -25.37
N THR A 18 -25.92 12.15 -25.32
CA THR A 18 -25.77 11.34 -24.10
C THR A 18 -24.71 11.80 -23.08
N ASP A 19 -23.84 12.75 -23.40
CA ASP A 19 -22.80 13.22 -22.45
C ASP A 19 -23.26 14.39 -21.59
N ARG A 20 -24.14 15.27 -22.08
CA ARG A 20 -24.70 16.36 -21.26
C ARG A 20 -25.80 15.87 -20.33
N GLU A 21 -26.65 14.96 -20.78
CA GLU A 21 -27.73 14.40 -19.95
C GLU A 21 -27.22 13.49 -18.85
N LYS A 22 -26.17 12.68 -19.09
CA LYS A 22 -25.53 11.90 -18.01
C LYS A 22 -24.92 12.80 -16.94
N THR A 23 -24.36 13.94 -17.33
CA THR A 23 -23.79 14.91 -16.38
C THR A 23 -24.89 15.57 -15.54
N MET A 24 -26.03 15.93 -16.14
CA MET A 24 -27.18 16.51 -15.45
C MET A 24 -27.97 15.50 -14.58
N GLN A 25 -28.09 14.23 -14.98
CA GLN A 25 -28.79 13.23 -14.17
C GLN A 25 -28.07 12.91 -12.85
N THR A 26 -26.74 13.06 -12.79
CA THR A 26 -25.98 12.97 -11.53
C THR A 26 -26.24 14.14 -10.56
N LEU A 27 -26.77 15.26 -11.05
CA LEU A 27 -27.05 16.47 -10.26
C LEU A 27 -28.44 16.47 -9.63
N THR A 28 -29.29 15.50 -9.95
CA THR A 28 -30.59 15.32 -9.28
C THR A 28 -30.40 14.60 -7.94
N VAL A 29 -29.66 15.24 -7.03
CA VAL A 29 -29.43 14.77 -5.67
C VAL A 29 -30.75 14.80 -4.91
N CYS A 30 -31.15 13.65 -4.41
CA CYS A 30 -32.39 13.43 -3.69
C CYS A 30 -32.45 14.36 -2.45
N LYS A 31 -33.54 15.14 -2.32
CA LYS A 31 -33.84 16.09 -1.23
C LYS A 31 -34.09 15.43 0.14
N HIS A 32 -33.41 14.32 0.46
CA HIS A 32 -33.48 13.73 1.78
C HIS A 32 -32.51 14.46 2.72
N ALA A 33 -32.95 14.74 3.95
CA ALA A 33 -32.22 15.46 4.99
C ALA A 33 -30.80 14.91 5.26
N PHE A 34 -30.50 13.69 4.80
CA PHE A 34 -29.17 13.07 4.81
C PHE A 34 -28.13 13.79 3.94
N PHE A 35 -28.55 14.57 2.94
CA PHE A 35 -27.65 15.21 1.97
C PHE A 35 -27.33 16.67 2.29
N ASP A 36 -28.05 17.30 3.20
CA ASP A 36 -27.80 18.69 3.56
C ASP A 36 -26.92 18.77 4.82
N LEU A 37 -25.64 19.08 4.62
CA LEU A 37 -24.70 19.28 5.73
C LEU A 37 -24.75 20.68 6.35
N THR A 38 -25.56 21.60 5.82
CA THR A 38 -25.59 23.01 6.26
C THR A 38 -25.93 23.14 7.75
N TYR A 39 -26.81 22.27 8.25
CA TYR A 39 -27.28 22.29 9.65
C TYR A 39 -27.03 20.97 10.39
N MET A 40 -26.34 20.03 9.74
CA MET A 40 -26.11 18.71 10.31
C MET A 40 -24.83 18.71 11.15
N SER A 41 -24.95 18.36 12.44
CA SER A 41 -23.77 18.16 13.27
C SER A 41 -23.04 16.86 12.87
N PRO A 42 -21.71 16.78 13.05
CA PRO A 42 -20.93 15.57 12.80
C PRO A 42 -21.49 14.34 13.53
N VAL A 43 -21.99 14.51 14.75
CA VAL A 43 -22.60 13.42 15.53
C VAL A 43 -23.86 12.89 14.86
N VAL A 44 -24.76 13.78 14.42
CA VAL A 44 -26.01 13.40 13.76
C VAL A 44 -25.72 12.72 12.42
N PHE A 45 -24.77 13.25 11.65
CA PHE A 45 -24.33 12.64 10.40
C PHE A 45 -23.83 11.20 10.60
N LEU A 46 -22.94 10.99 11.58
CA LEU A 46 -22.40 9.68 11.91
C LEU A 46 -23.48 8.72 12.42
N TYR A 47 -24.43 9.23 13.19
CA TYR A 47 -25.59 8.45 13.65
C TYR A 47 -26.43 7.98 12.46
N LEU A 48 -26.77 8.87 11.52
CA LEU A 48 -27.53 8.48 10.33
C LEU A 48 -26.76 7.48 9.45
N LEU A 49 -25.43 7.65 9.33
CA LEU A 49 -24.56 6.71 8.62
C LEU A 49 -24.60 5.31 9.27
N LYS A 50 -24.61 5.26 10.61
CA LYS A 50 -24.76 4.03 11.40
C LYS A 50 -26.12 3.39 11.15
N GLU A 51 -27.20 4.15 11.23
CA GLU A 51 -28.56 3.63 10.99
C GLU A 51 -28.69 3.05 9.58
N CYS A 52 -28.15 3.75 8.57
CA CYS A 52 -28.10 3.26 7.19
C CYS A 52 -27.30 1.95 7.05
N TYR A 53 -26.18 1.82 7.77
CA TYR A 53 -25.39 0.60 7.77
C TYR A 53 -26.13 -0.57 8.43
N ILE A 54 -26.75 -0.35 9.60
CA ILE A 54 -27.46 -1.39 10.36
C ILE A 54 -28.68 -1.88 9.56
N HIS A 55 -29.50 -0.97 9.05
CA HIS A 55 -30.75 -1.31 8.39
C HIS A 55 -30.63 -1.71 6.91
N GLY A 56 -29.45 -1.55 6.29
CA GLY A 56 -29.23 -2.03 4.94
C GLY A 56 -29.44 -3.55 4.81
N THR A 57 -30.00 -4.01 3.70
CA THR A 57 -30.25 -5.44 3.44
C THR A 57 -29.09 -6.13 2.68
N CYS A 58 -28.18 -5.33 2.11
CA CYS A 58 -27.03 -5.83 1.35
C CYS A 58 -25.93 -6.46 2.24
N LYS A 59 -25.00 -7.21 1.64
CA LYS A 59 -23.78 -7.67 2.32
C LYS A 59 -22.90 -6.48 2.76
N ALA A 60 -22.16 -6.65 3.87
CA ALA A 60 -21.35 -5.59 4.49
C ALA A 60 -20.47 -4.81 3.50
N THR A 61 -19.74 -5.48 2.61
CA THR A 61 -18.88 -4.83 1.61
C THR A 61 -19.66 -3.95 0.62
N LYS A 62 -20.87 -4.39 0.22
CA LYS A 62 -21.75 -3.60 -0.66
C LYS A 62 -22.30 -2.39 0.09
N LYS A 63 -22.74 -2.56 1.35
CA LYS A 63 -23.18 -1.45 2.21
C LYS A 63 -22.07 -0.41 2.36
N PHE A 64 -20.87 -0.85 2.69
CA PHE A 64 -19.71 0.02 2.89
C PHE A 64 -19.40 0.84 1.63
N ARG A 65 -19.38 0.19 0.46
CA ARG A 65 -19.15 0.88 -0.82
C ARG A 65 -20.23 1.90 -1.14
N ALA A 66 -21.50 1.54 -0.93
CA ALA A 66 -22.63 2.44 -1.15
C ALA A 66 -22.56 3.67 -0.23
N LEU A 67 -22.30 3.45 1.07
CA LEU A 67 -22.15 4.51 2.05
C LEU A 67 -20.94 5.40 1.74
N GLN A 68 -19.80 4.83 1.39
CA GLN A 68 -18.62 5.61 0.99
C GLN A 68 -18.94 6.52 -0.21
N GLN A 69 -19.69 6.02 -1.20
CA GLN A 69 -20.11 6.82 -2.35
C GLN A 69 -21.09 7.93 -1.93
N GLN A 70 -22.02 7.63 -1.02
CA GLN A 70 -22.93 8.64 -0.48
C GLN A 70 -22.15 9.73 0.26
N VAL A 71 -21.24 9.38 1.18
CA VAL A 71 -20.42 10.38 1.89
C VAL A 71 -19.63 11.23 0.90
N HIS A 72 -19.03 10.64 -0.13
CA HIS A 72 -18.32 11.40 -1.17
C HIS A 72 -19.21 12.44 -1.87
N LEU A 73 -20.48 12.09 -2.18
CA LEU A 73 -21.44 13.01 -2.79
C LEU A 73 -21.91 14.08 -1.79
N VAL A 74 -22.18 13.69 -0.55
CA VAL A 74 -22.65 14.62 0.50
C VAL A 74 -21.60 15.68 0.82
N LEU A 75 -20.31 15.35 0.76
CA LEU A 75 -19.21 16.32 0.93
C LEU A 75 -19.20 17.40 -0.17
N GLN A 76 -19.83 17.18 -1.33
CA GLN A 76 -19.96 18.19 -2.38
C GLN A 76 -21.00 19.27 -2.06
N ASN A 77 -21.87 19.03 -1.07
CA ASN A 77 -22.94 19.97 -0.69
C ASN A 77 -22.47 21.04 0.30
N PHE A 78 -21.20 21.44 0.21
CA PHE A 78 -20.59 22.58 0.92
C PHE A 78 -21.03 22.75 2.38
N PRO A 79 -20.62 21.83 3.29
CA PRO A 79 -20.80 22.04 4.73
C PRO A 79 -20.28 23.43 5.15
N PRO A 80 -20.81 24.07 6.22
CA PRO A 80 -20.61 25.50 6.48
C PRO A 80 -19.15 25.94 6.66
N ARG A 81 -18.28 25.04 7.13
CA ARG A 81 -16.83 25.28 7.28
C ARG A 81 -15.98 24.54 6.25
N GLY A 82 -16.61 23.92 5.27
CA GLY A 82 -15.96 23.12 4.25
C GLY A 82 -15.85 21.63 4.62
N PRO A 83 -15.70 20.78 3.58
CA PRO A 83 -15.80 19.33 3.70
C PRO A 83 -14.62 18.68 4.42
N ALA A 84 -13.41 19.22 4.31
CA ALA A 84 -12.25 18.68 5.01
C ALA A 84 -12.36 18.93 6.51
N ILE A 85 -12.75 20.15 6.93
CA ILE A 85 -13.00 20.48 8.34
C ILE A 85 -14.13 19.63 8.92
N PHE A 86 -15.22 19.46 8.16
CA PHE A 86 -16.33 18.60 8.58
C PHE A 86 -15.86 17.17 8.86
N VAL A 87 -15.00 16.60 7.99
CA VAL A 87 -14.44 15.26 8.18
C VAL A 87 -13.55 15.18 9.43
N VAL A 88 -12.72 16.18 9.72
CA VAL A 88 -11.93 16.21 10.96
C VAL A 88 -12.85 16.15 12.19
N HIS A 89 -13.94 16.93 12.19
CA HIS A 89 -14.90 16.88 13.29
C HIS A 89 -15.64 15.54 13.39
N CYS A 90 -15.94 14.88 12.27
CA CYS A 90 -16.44 13.50 12.32
C CYS A 90 -15.41 12.58 12.99
N LEU A 91 -14.13 12.70 12.66
CA LEU A 91 -13.07 11.89 13.25
C LEU A 91 -12.92 12.13 14.76
N TYR A 92 -13.12 13.35 15.26
CA TYR A 92 -13.15 13.61 16.71
C TYR A 92 -14.26 12.84 17.45
N VAL A 93 -15.43 12.71 16.83
CA VAL A 93 -16.63 12.14 17.47
C VAL A 93 -16.73 10.63 17.25
N LEU A 94 -16.16 10.10 16.17
CA LEU A 94 -16.23 8.70 15.77
C LEU A 94 -15.97 7.66 16.89
N PRO A 95 -15.02 7.87 17.82
CA PRO A 95 -14.79 6.94 18.94
C PRO A 95 -16.03 6.68 19.80
N ILE A 96 -16.97 7.61 19.89
CA ILE A 96 -18.24 7.45 20.62
C ILE A 96 -19.09 6.30 20.04
N PHE A 97 -18.89 5.95 18.77
CA PHE A 97 -19.64 4.91 18.07
C PHE A 97 -19.10 3.48 18.31
N GLY A 98 -18.11 3.31 19.20
CA GLY A 98 -17.64 2.00 19.67
C GLY A 98 -17.17 1.11 18.52
N LEU A 99 -17.78 -0.08 18.39
CA LEU A 99 -17.42 -1.10 17.37
C LEU A 99 -17.51 -0.61 15.92
N TYR A 100 -18.22 0.49 15.65
CA TYR A 100 -18.31 1.09 14.31
C TYR A 100 -17.20 2.10 14.01
N SER A 101 -16.46 2.55 15.03
CA SER A 101 -15.48 3.64 14.94
C SER A 101 -14.43 3.38 13.86
N GLU A 102 -13.70 2.27 13.93
CA GLU A 102 -12.60 1.95 13.00
C GLU A 102 -13.09 1.89 11.54
N GLY A 103 -14.16 1.12 11.30
CA GLY A 103 -14.74 0.98 9.97
C GLY A 103 -15.22 2.31 9.40
N PHE A 104 -15.88 3.14 10.20
CA PHE A 104 -16.39 4.42 9.75
C PHE A 104 -15.30 5.48 9.60
N SER A 105 -14.25 5.45 10.43
CA SER A 105 -13.03 6.24 10.22
C SER A 105 -12.45 5.95 8.84
N HIS A 106 -12.28 4.68 8.49
CA HIS A 106 -11.81 4.31 7.15
C HIS A 106 -12.76 4.74 6.03
N LEU A 107 -14.08 4.64 6.25
CA LEU A 107 -15.09 5.04 5.28
C LEU A 107 -14.98 6.54 4.96
N ILE A 108 -14.99 7.38 5.99
CA ILE A 108 -15.00 8.83 5.85
C ILE A 108 -13.66 9.33 5.32
N ILE A 109 -12.53 8.81 5.82
CA ILE A 109 -11.20 9.14 5.28
C ILE A 109 -11.12 8.76 3.79
N SER A 110 -11.64 7.60 3.41
CA SER A 110 -11.63 7.17 1.99
C SER A 110 -12.53 8.03 1.11
N ALA A 111 -13.67 8.48 1.64
CA ALA A 111 -14.56 9.41 0.94
C ALA A 111 -13.92 10.79 0.76
N LEU A 112 -13.23 11.31 1.79
CA LEU A 112 -12.47 12.55 1.71
C LEU A 112 -11.33 12.45 0.68
N ARG A 113 -10.52 11.39 0.71
CA ARG A 113 -9.45 11.17 -0.28
C ARG A 113 -10.00 11.15 -1.71
N ARG A 114 -11.19 10.59 -1.92
CA ARG A 114 -11.85 10.59 -3.24
C ARG A 114 -12.34 12.00 -3.60
N PHE A 115 -12.86 12.75 -2.64
CA PHE A 115 -13.29 14.14 -2.83
C PHE A 115 -12.12 15.05 -3.22
N LEU A 116 -11.02 15.02 -2.46
CA LEU A 116 -9.83 15.84 -2.69
C LEU A 116 -9.14 15.57 -4.05
N LYS A 117 -9.28 14.36 -4.61
CA LYS A 117 -8.78 14.06 -5.97
C LYS A 117 -9.52 14.81 -7.08
N VAL A 118 -10.76 15.21 -6.86
CA VAL A 118 -11.63 15.86 -7.85
C VAL A 118 -11.75 17.36 -7.58
N ALA A 119 -11.84 17.76 -6.32
CA ALA A 119 -11.88 19.15 -5.89
C ALA A 119 -10.46 19.67 -5.64
N ALA A 120 -9.84 20.26 -6.67
CA ALA A 120 -8.40 20.51 -6.76
C ALA A 120 -7.77 21.37 -5.65
N THR A 121 -8.54 22.09 -4.84
CA THR A 121 -8.07 22.75 -3.62
C THR A 121 -9.29 23.20 -2.82
N SER A 122 -9.72 22.38 -1.86
CA SER A 122 -10.76 22.80 -0.93
C SER A 122 -10.23 23.97 -0.10
N GLY A 123 -10.92 25.11 -0.10
CA GLY A 123 -10.47 26.33 0.59
C GLY A 123 -10.26 26.16 2.11
N ASP A 124 -10.89 25.14 2.69
CA ASP A 124 -10.80 24.77 4.10
C ASP A 124 -9.66 23.80 4.44
N LEU A 125 -8.92 23.30 3.44
CA LEU A 125 -7.89 22.26 3.65
C LEU A 125 -6.74 22.73 4.56
N ALA A 126 -6.35 24.02 4.47
CA ALA A 126 -5.28 24.56 5.29
C ALA A 126 -5.64 24.52 6.79
N GLU A 127 -6.86 24.95 7.15
CA GLU A 127 -7.35 24.87 8.52
C GLU A 127 -7.61 23.41 8.93
N ALA A 128 -8.11 22.57 8.02
CA ALA A 128 -8.31 21.15 8.29
C ALA A 128 -7.00 20.41 8.61
N LYS A 129 -5.86 20.79 8.01
CA LYS A 129 -4.53 20.27 8.36
C LYS A 129 -4.17 20.57 9.81
N ASP A 130 -4.40 21.80 10.25
CA ASP A 130 -4.09 22.22 11.62
C ASP A 130 -5.02 21.53 12.64
N LEU A 131 -6.32 21.38 12.31
CA LEU A 131 -7.27 20.63 13.13
C LEU A 131 -6.93 19.13 13.18
N ALA A 132 -6.47 18.54 12.06
CA ALA A 132 -6.02 17.16 12.02
C ALA A 132 -4.74 16.95 12.82
N ALA A 133 -3.84 17.94 12.86
CA ALA A 133 -2.68 17.93 13.73
C ALA A 133 -3.08 17.99 15.21
N GLN A 134 -4.04 18.85 15.57
CA GLN A 134 -4.59 18.88 16.93
C GLN A 134 -5.23 17.53 17.30
N LEU A 135 -6.01 16.93 16.39
CA LEU A 135 -6.60 15.61 16.60
C LEU A 135 -5.51 14.55 16.84
N PHE A 136 -4.41 14.60 16.10
CA PHE A 136 -3.27 13.71 16.34
C PHE A 136 -2.69 13.89 17.76
N LEU A 137 -2.47 15.13 18.21
CA LEU A 137 -2.02 15.40 19.59
C LEU A 137 -3.00 14.84 20.63
N ASP A 138 -4.30 15.04 20.41
CA ASP A 138 -5.35 14.57 21.33
C ASP A 138 -5.43 13.04 21.35
N ILE A 139 -5.15 12.36 20.24
CA ILE A 139 -5.07 10.89 20.18
C ILE A 139 -3.86 10.38 20.95
N VAL A 140 -2.66 10.92 20.67
CA VAL A 140 -1.44 10.52 21.37
C VAL A 140 -1.53 10.85 22.87
N GLY A 141 -2.17 11.97 23.22
CA GLY A 141 -2.50 12.36 24.58
C GLY A 141 -3.63 11.54 25.24
N SER A 142 -4.12 10.48 24.57
CA SER A 142 -5.19 9.60 25.06
C SER A 142 -6.53 10.29 25.34
N SER A 143 -6.75 11.49 24.82
CA SER A 143 -8.01 12.24 24.93
C SER A 143 -9.04 11.78 23.89
N VAL A 144 -8.57 11.24 22.75
CA VAL A 144 -9.41 10.68 21.69
C VAL A 144 -8.90 9.28 21.35
N ASN A 145 -9.76 8.27 21.37
CA ASN A 145 -9.34 6.88 21.16
C ASN A 145 -9.55 6.42 19.71
N HIS A 146 -8.48 6.42 18.91
CA HIS A 146 -8.43 5.83 17.58
C HIS A 146 -7.39 4.72 17.49
N ASP A 147 -7.67 3.72 16.67
CA ASP A 147 -6.69 2.69 16.29
C ASP A 147 -5.48 3.31 15.57
N GLU A 148 -4.29 2.77 15.80
CA GLU A 148 -3.03 3.24 15.21
C GLU A 148 -3.09 3.36 13.68
N GLY A 149 -3.72 2.38 13.02
CA GLY A 149 -3.88 2.37 11.56
C GLY A 149 -4.83 3.46 11.07
N VAL A 150 -5.76 3.92 11.90
CA VAL A 150 -6.58 5.11 11.62
C VAL A 150 -5.74 6.38 11.76
N VAL A 151 -4.93 6.50 12.81
CA VAL A 151 -4.06 7.67 13.06
C VAL A 151 -3.17 7.96 11.85
N VAL A 152 -2.46 6.95 11.36
CA VAL A 152 -1.60 7.07 10.16
C VAL A 152 -2.41 7.56 8.96
N LYS A 153 -3.61 7.00 8.75
CA LYS A 153 -4.47 7.39 7.62
C LYS A 153 -5.01 8.81 7.72
N ILE A 154 -5.24 9.33 8.94
CA ILE A 154 -5.61 10.73 9.16
C ILE A 154 -4.46 11.63 8.70
N LEU A 155 -3.25 11.40 9.22
CA LEU A 155 -2.07 12.21 8.88
C LEU A 155 -1.81 12.24 7.36
N GLU A 156 -1.86 11.08 6.70
CA GLU A 156 -1.71 10.98 5.24
C GLU A 156 -2.87 11.64 4.46
N ALA A 157 -4.12 11.49 4.91
CA ALA A 157 -5.28 11.99 4.16
C ALA A 157 -5.37 13.51 4.14
N PHE A 158 -4.97 14.14 5.24
CA PHE A 158 -4.91 15.59 5.37
C PHE A 158 -3.56 16.16 4.95
N ASP A 159 -2.54 15.32 4.71
CA ASP A 159 -1.18 15.77 4.44
C ASP A 159 -0.66 16.70 5.56
N VAL A 160 -0.77 16.20 6.79
CA VAL A 160 -0.31 16.89 8.00
C VAL A 160 1.21 16.89 8.05
N GLN A 161 1.82 18.06 8.08
CA GLN A 161 3.27 18.24 8.12
C GLN A 161 3.74 18.56 9.55
N LEU A 162 5.05 18.44 9.82
CA LEU A 162 5.63 18.78 11.13
C LEU A 162 5.28 20.21 11.57
N THR A 163 5.22 21.15 10.61
CA THR A 163 4.81 22.54 10.85
C THR A 163 3.38 22.69 11.38
N ASN A 164 2.46 21.80 10.98
CA ASN A 164 1.08 21.79 11.50
C ASN A 164 1.06 21.27 12.95
N ILE A 165 1.87 20.25 13.25
CA ILE A 165 2.00 19.68 14.61
C ILE A 165 2.61 20.71 15.55
N GLU A 166 3.68 21.38 15.12
CA GLU A 166 4.32 22.47 15.86
C GLU A 166 3.31 23.58 16.21
N LYS A 167 2.52 24.01 15.22
CA LYS A 167 1.47 25.02 15.41
C LYS A 167 0.41 24.57 16.43
N ALA A 168 0.01 23.30 16.40
CA ALA A 168 -0.95 22.74 17.34
C ALA A 168 -0.38 22.62 18.77
N MET A 169 0.92 22.29 18.91
CA MET A 169 1.59 22.20 20.21
C MET A 169 1.80 23.56 20.88
N CYS A 170 2.04 24.61 20.10
CA CYS A 170 2.30 25.97 20.59
C CYS A 170 1.38 27.01 19.92
N PRO A 171 0.12 27.16 20.36
CA PRO A 171 -0.82 28.09 19.74
C PRO A 171 -0.41 29.57 19.80
N LEU A 172 0.58 29.92 20.63
CA LEU A 172 0.88 31.30 21.06
C LEU A 172 2.36 31.72 21.00
N LYS A 173 3.28 30.93 20.41
CA LYS A 173 4.71 31.31 20.40
C LYS A 173 5.14 32.01 19.12
N ALA A 174 5.90 33.11 19.29
CA ALA A 174 6.74 33.68 18.25
C ALA A 174 7.73 32.61 17.76
N LYS A 175 8.04 32.64 16.46
CA LYS A 175 8.93 31.69 15.79
C LYS A 175 10.33 31.69 16.42
N ASP A 176 10.57 30.78 17.36
CA ASP A 176 11.91 30.41 17.82
C ASP A 176 12.33 29.12 17.09
N ASP A 177 13.57 29.06 16.58
CA ASP A 177 14.12 27.93 15.80
C ASP A 177 14.04 26.56 16.52
N HIS A 178 13.91 26.53 17.85
CA HIS A 178 13.83 25.31 18.67
C HIS A 178 12.45 24.61 18.65
N SER A 179 11.47 25.16 17.95
CA SER A 179 10.09 24.70 17.94
C SER A 179 9.87 23.49 17.03
N LEU A 180 10.46 23.46 15.84
CA LEU A 180 10.36 22.32 14.92
C LEU A 180 11.03 21.05 15.51
N ASP A 181 12.13 21.23 16.25
CA ASP A 181 12.79 20.14 16.99
C ASP A 181 11.85 19.49 18.00
N SER A 182 10.96 20.27 18.63
CA SER A 182 9.98 19.76 19.58
C SER A 182 8.87 18.93 18.93
N ALA A 183 8.37 19.34 17.76
CA ALA A 183 7.39 18.58 16.99
C ALA A 183 8.01 17.28 16.45
N THR A 184 9.26 17.35 16.00
CA THR A 184 10.02 16.18 15.54
C THR A 184 10.21 15.17 16.67
N ALA A 185 10.70 15.61 17.84
CA ALA A 185 10.88 14.76 19.01
C ALA A 185 9.56 14.14 19.50
N PHE A 186 8.45 14.89 19.42
CA PHE A 186 7.12 14.38 19.75
C PHE A 186 6.70 13.23 18.82
N VAL A 187 6.84 13.42 17.50
CA VAL A 187 6.52 12.40 16.50
C VAL A 187 7.43 11.18 16.64
N GLU A 188 8.72 11.39 16.87
CA GLU A 188 9.69 10.30 17.09
C GLU A 188 9.35 9.44 18.29
N ARG A 189 8.94 10.07 19.39
CA ARG A 189 8.48 9.34 20.57
C ARG A 189 7.29 8.46 20.24
N TYR A 190 6.29 8.98 19.52
CA TYR A 190 5.13 8.18 19.11
C TYR A 190 5.53 7.03 18.17
N ILE A 191 6.45 7.28 17.23
CA ILE A 191 7.01 6.24 16.36
C ILE A 191 7.74 5.17 17.17
N TYR A 192 8.47 5.54 18.21
CA TYR A 192 9.13 4.60 19.10
C TYR A 192 8.12 3.72 19.85
N GLU A 193 7.02 4.30 20.35
CA GLU A 193 5.90 3.55 20.95
C GLU A 193 5.28 2.54 19.95
N LEU A 194 5.15 2.90 18.67
CA LEU A 194 4.73 1.98 17.60
C LEU A 194 5.74 0.84 17.35
N ILE A 195 7.05 1.12 17.48
CA ILE A 195 8.08 0.10 17.31
C ILE A 195 8.07 -0.89 18.48
N GLU A 196 7.92 -0.41 19.72
CA GLU A 196 7.83 -1.25 20.92
C GLU A 196 6.59 -2.16 20.89
N SER A 197 5.47 -1.67 20.37
CA SER A 197 4.24 -2.44 20.16
C SER A 197 4.26 -3.33 18.91
N GLN A 198 5.38 -3.40 18.18
CA GLN A 198 5.56 -4.19 16.95
C GLN A 198 4.70 -3.74 15.76
N SER A 199 4.21 -2.50 15.78
CA SER A 199 3.45 -1.85 14.72
C SER A 199 4.37 -1.29 13.62
N TYR A 200 5.24 -2.14 13.06
CA TYR A 200 6.34 -1.72 12.17
C TYR A 200 5.89 -1.03 10.89
N MET A 201 4.80 -1.48 10.28
CA MET A 201 4.28 -0.84 9.07
C MET A 201 3.81 0.60 9.34
N ASN A 202 3.14 0.83 10.47
CA ASN A 202 2.69 2.15 10.87
C ASN A 202 3.88 3.05 11.19
N ALA A 203 4.86 2.54 11.97
CA ALA A 203 6.09 3.26 12.28
C ALA A 203 6.85 3.70 11.01
N VAL A 204 7.09 2.79 10.07
CA VAL A 204 7.76 3.09 8.80
C VAL A 204 6.96 4.06 7.94
N THR A 205 5.63 3.96 7.95
CA THR A 205 4.77 4.89 7.22
C THR A 205 4.89 6.32 7.77
N LEU A 206 4.95 6.49 9.09
CA LEU A 206 5.15 7.80 9.70
C LEU A 206 6.56 8.35 9.49
N LEU A 207 7.59 7.50 9.58
CA LEU A 207 8.97 7.91 9.27
C LEU A 207 9.07 8.43 7.84
N GLU A 208 8.45 7.74 6.87
CA GLU A 208 8.39 8.19 5.47
C GLU A 208 7.59 9.49 5.32
N HIS A 209 6.38 9.55 5.91
CA HIS A 209 5.48 10.70 5.81
C HIS A 209 6.12 12.00 6.33
N PHE A 210 6.81 11.94 7.47
CA PHE A 210 7.50 13.10 8.04
C PHE A 210 8.96 13.25 7.57
N SER A 211 9.40 12.42 6.62
CA SER A 211 10.77 12.41 6.10
C SER A 211 11.86 12.21 7.17
N ILE A 212 11.56 11.48 8.25
CA ILE A 212 12.47 11.18 9.35
C ILE A 212 13.30 9.94 8.96
N ARG A 213 14.63 10.12 8.83
CA ARG A 213 15.58 9.06 8.40
C ARG A 213 16.32 8.39 9.56
N GLN A 214 15.94 8.74 10.78
CA GLN A 214 16.51 8.19 12.00
C GLN A 214 16.04 6.74 12.11
N SER A 215 16.95 5.81 12.42
CA SER A 215 16.79 4.33 12.37
C SER A 215 17.42 3.65 11.15
N GLY A 216 18.74 3.47 11.16
CA GLY A 216 19.47 2.82 10.06
C GLY A 216 19.29 1.31 9.97
N GLN A 217 20.41 0.61 9.74
CA GLN A 217 20.45 -0.84 9.54
C GLN A 217 19.91 -1.66 10.73
N SER A 218 20.07 -1.16 11.95
CA SER A 218 19.61 -1.84 13.17
C SER A 218 18.11 -2.09 13.14
N PHE A 219 17.33 -1.08 12.77
CA PHE A 219 15.88 -1.18 12.68
C PHE A 219 15.42 -2.12 11.57
N LEU A 220 16.12 -2.12 10.43
CA LEU A 220 15.90 -3.11 9.38
C LEU A 220 16.11 -4.53 9.90
N ASN A 221 17.19 -4.76 10.64
CA ASN A 221 17.48 -6.08 11.20
C ASN A 221 16.39 -6.54 12.19
N THR A 222 15.87 -5.63 13.02
CA THR A 222 14.75 -5.89 13.93
C THR A 222 13.50 -6.33 13.16
N MET A 223 13.09 -5.58 12.12
CA MET A 223 11.95 -5.96 11.28
C MET A 223 12.16 -7.33 10.61
N MET A 224 13.37 -7.59 10.12
CA MET A 224 13.70 -8.90 9.53
C MET A 224 13.61 -10.03 10.55
N GLN A 225 14.06 -9.82 11.80
CA GLN A 225 13.94 -10.80 12.88
C GLN A 225 12.49 -11.13 13.21
N ASN A 226 11.61 -10.12 13.20
CA ASN A 226 10.18 -10.30 13.45
C ASN A 226 9.36 -10.74 12.22
N ASN A 227 10.02 -11.09 11.12
CA ASN A 227 9.39 -11.48 9.84
C ASN A 227 8.51 -10.40 9.20
N GLU A 228 8.78 -9.13 9.50
CA GLU A 228 8.04 -7.96 9.03
C GLU A 228 8.59 -7.47 7.69
N PHE A 229 8.55 -8.36 6.70
CA PHE A 229 9.20 -8.16 5.41
C PHE A 229 8.66 -6.97 4.62
N LYS A 230 7.34 -6.72 4.69
CA LYS A 230 6.73 -5.60 3.97
C LYS A 230 7.16 -4.25 4.54
N ALA A 231 7.24 -4.14 5.87
CA ALA A 231 7.71 -2.93 6.54
C ALA A 231 9.20 -2.71 6.24
N ALA A 232 10.01 -3.78 6.30
CA ALA A 232 11.42 -3.76 5.93
C ALA A 232 11.64 -3.29 4.47
N GLU A 233 10.87 -3.80 3.51
CA GLU A 233 10.92 -3.38 2.11
C GLU A 233 10.57 -1.89 1.94
N LYS A 234 9.50 -1.42 2.60
CA LYS A 234 9.09 -0.01 2.57
C LYS A 234 10.19 0.89 3.14
N TRP A 235 10.76 0.52 4.30
CA TRP A 235 11.82 1.28 4.94
C TRP A 235 13.09 1.35 4.10
N ALA A 236 13.53 0.21 3.55
CA ALA A 236 14.68 0.15 2.67
C ALA A 236 14.49 1.00 1.41
N THR A 237 13.29 0.98 0.83
CA THR A 237 12.95 1.80 -0.35
C THR A 237 13.03 3.29 -0.04
N PHE A 238 12.52 3.71 1.12
CA PHE A 238 12.52 5.11 1.54
C PHE A 238 13.94 5.64 1.85
N ILE A 239 14.75 4.87 2.60
CA ILE A 239 16.14 5.26 2.88
C ILE A 239 16.99 5.24 1.60
N GLY A 240 16.74 4.24 0.75
CA GLY A 240 17.32 4.12 -0.57
C GLY A 240 18.38 3.03 -0.68
N LYS A 241 19.23 3.19 -1.69
CA LYS A 241 20.16 2.18 -2.19
C LYS A 241 20.97 1.44 -1.11
N PRO A 242 21.62 2.10 -0.13
CA PRO A 242 22.44 1.40 0.87
C PRO A 242 21.63 0.38 1.69
N LEU A 243 20.42 0.76 2.09
CA LEU A 243 19.57 -0.08 2.93
C LEU A 243 18.90 -1.20 2.12
N LEU A 244 18.57 -0.94 0.86
CA LEU A 244 18.11 -1.97 -0.07
C LEU A 244 19.16 -3.08 -0.27
N CYS A 245 20.43 -2.73 -0.37
CA CYS A 245 21.51 -3.71 -0.52
C CYS A 245 21.67 -4.56 0.74
N ALA A 246 21.50 -3.96 1.91
CA ALA A 246 21.50 -4.71 3.15
C ALA A 246 20.27 -5.61 3.31
N LEU A 247 19.09 -5.18 2.85
CA LEU A 247 17.89 -6.01 2.79
C LEU A 247 18.07 -7.22 1.88
N VAL A 248 18.68 -7.04 0.69
CA VAL A 248 18.99 -8.14 -0.23
C VAL A 248 19.91 -9.17 0.43
N LYS A 249 20.98 -8.71 1.12
CA LYS A 249 21.87 -9.60 1.90
C LYS A 249 21.09 -10.35 2.99
N ALA A 250 20.26 -9.65 3.76
CA ALA A 250 19.44 -10.25 4.80
C ALA A 250 18.46 -11.32 4.26
N TYR A 251 17.94 -11.16 3.05
CA TYR A 251 17.14 -12.20 2.40
C TYR A 251 17.97 -13.41 2.00
N ILE A 252 19.19 -13.21 1.47
CA ILE A 252 20.08 -14.30 1.08
C ILE A 252 20.50 -15.12 2.29
N ASP A 253 20.88 -14.45 3.39
CA ASP A 253 21.29 -15.09 4.64
C ASP A 253 20.16 -15.97 5.24
N ARG A 254 18.90 -15.66 4.92
CA ARG A 254 17.70 -16.40 5.31
C ARG A 254 17.19 -17.38 4.25
N ASN A 255 17.95 -17.60 3.18
CA ASN A 255 17.57 -18.44 2.04
C ASN A 255 16.26 -18.00 1.33
N MET A 256 15.92 -16.72 1.37
CA MET A 256 14.72 -16.13 0.76
C MET A 256 15.01 -15.59 -0.65
N LEU A 257 15.51 -16.44 -1.54
CA LEU A 257 15.98 -16.06 -2.89
C LEU A 257 14.91 -15.37 -3.76
N ASN A 258 13.63 -15.70 -3.59
CA ASN A 258 12.56 -15.04 -4.35
C ASN A 258 12.42 -13.56 -3.93
N ASN A 259 12.43 -13.27 -2.63
CA ASN A 259 12.33 -11.90 -2.12
C ASN A 259 13.56 -11.08 -2.50
N ALA A 260 14.75 -11.66 -2.40
CA ALA A 260 15.98 -11.04 -2.90
C ALA A 260 15.88 -10.69 -4.39
N TYR A 261 15.42 -11.64 -5.22
CA TYR A 261 15.25 -11.43 -6.66
C TYR A 261 14.27 -10.30 -6.98
N GLN A 262 13.08 -10.30 -6.33
CA GLN A 262 12.09 -9.26 -6.56
C GLN A 262 12.61 -7.88 -6.14
N THR A 263 13.31 -7.80 -5.01
CA THR A 263 13.91 -6.56 -4.52
C THR A 263 14.98 -6.03 -5.49
N ILE A 264 15.86 -6.90 -6.00
CA ILE A 264 16.88 -6.55 -6.99
C ILE A 264 16.22 -6.03 -8.27
N LYS A 265 15.22 -6.75 -8.78
CA LYS A 265 14.52 -6.42 -10.02
C LYS A 265 13.75 -5.10 -9.92
N LYS A 266 13.01 -4.89 -8.84
CA LYS A 266 12.17 -3.69 -8.64
C LYS A 266 13.00 -2.42 -8.48
N ASN A 267 14.19 -2.51 -7.90
CA ASN A 267 15.02 -1.37 -7.53
C ASN A 267 16.30 -1.22 -8.39
N ASN A 268 16.39 -1.91 -9.52
CA ASN A 268 17.51 -1.85 -10.48
C ASN A 268 18.89 -2.16 -9.87
N LEU A 269 18.97 -3.09 -8.92
CA LEU A 269 20.22 -3.44 -8.21
C LEU A 269 21.04 -4.54 -8.90
N ARG A 270 20.81 -4.79 -10.19
CA ARG A 270 21.43 -5.91 -10.92
C ARG A 270 22.96 -5.83 -10.95
N GLN A 271 23.51 -4.62 -11.02
CA GLN A 271 24.96 -4.39 -11.06
C GLN A 271 25.64 -4.69 -9.72
N GLU A 272 24.93 -4.56 -8.61
CA GLU A 272 25.48 -4.81 -7.27
C GLU A 272 25.42 -6.28 -6.87
N PHE A 273 24.51 -7.03 -7.50
CA PHE A 273 24.26 -8.42 -7.18
C PHE A 273 24.12 -9.28 -8.46
N PRO A 274 25.10 -9.27 -9.38
CA PRO A 274 25.01 -10.03 -10.64
C PRO A 274 24.91 -11.53 -10.37
N ASP A 275 25.73 -12.06 -9.46
CA ASP A 275 25.80 -13.48 -9.13
C ASP A 275 24.51 -13.97 -8.45
N ILE A 276 23.99 -13.17 -7.51
CA ILE A 276 22.74 -13.50 -6.81
C ILE A 276 21.56 -13.42 -7.79
N TYR A 277 21.54 -12.43 -8.67
CA TYR A 277 20.50 -12.34 -9.69
C TYR A 277 20.51 -13.57 -10.60
N HIS A 278 21.69 -14.06 -10.98
CA HIS A 278 21.84 -15.31 -11.74
C HIS A 278 21.38 -16.53 -10.93
N LYS A 279 21.89 -16.71 -9.72
CA LYS A 279 21.55 -17.81 -8.80
C LYS A 279 20.04 -17.87 -8.49
N CYS A 280 19.39 -16.72 -8.34
CA CYS A 280 17.94 -16.64 -8.18
C CYS A 280 17.19 -17.15 -9.41
N LYS A 281 17.64 -16.79 -10.62
CA LYS A 281 17.05 -17.30 -11.86
C LYS A 281 17.25 -18.81 -12.02
N GLU A 282 18.44 -19.32 -11.76
CA GLU A 282 18.73 -20.76 -11.76
C GLU A 282 17.80 -21.51 -10.78
N SER A 283 17.66 -21.02 -9.54
CA SER A 283 16.78 -21.64 -8.55
C SER A 283 15.31 -21.68 -8.99
N SER A 284 14.85 -20.64 -9.72
CA SER A 284 13.51 -20.60 -10.29
C SER A 284 13.35 -21.57 -11.45
N LEU A 285 14.38 -21.74 -12.29
CA LEU A 285 14.38 -22.68 -13.41
C LEU A 285 14.37 -24.12 -12.90
N LYS A 286 15.21 -24.42 -11.90
CA LYS A 286 15.25 -25.73 -11.24
C LYS A 286 13.87 -26.13 -10.70
N LYS A 287 13.18 -25.23 -10.00
CA LYS A 287 11.81 -25.49 -9.50
C LYS A 287 10.76 -25.72 -10.59
N LEU A 288 10.94 -25.14 -11.78
CA LEU A 288 10.03 -25.36 -12.92
C LEU A 288 10.34 -26.69 -13.60
N ALA A 289 11.62 -27.01 -13.78
CA ALA A 289 12.10 -28.28 -14.33
C ALA A 289 11.68 -29.47 -13.44
N GLU A 290 11.84 -29.37 -12.11
CA GLU A 290 11.39 -30.39 -11.15
C GLU A 290 9.89 -30.66 -11.21
N LYS A 291 9.08 -29.69 -11.67
CA LYS A 291 7.64 -29.83 -11.88
C LYS A 291 7.26 -30.30 -13.28
N GLY A 292 8.24 -30.54 -14.15
CA GLY A 292 8.04 -30.90 -15.56
C GLY A 292 7.53 -29.74 -16.43
N CYS A 293 7.56 -28.49 -15.94
CA CYS A 293 7.06 -27.32 -16.68
C CYS A 293 8.13 -26.75 -17.63
N TRP A 294 8.62 -27.57 -18.57
CA TRP A 294 9.78 -27.26 -19.41
C TRP A 294 9.57 -26.04 -20.32
N ASP A 295 8.40 -25.90 -20.95
CA ASP A 295 8.13 -24.78 -21.86
C ASP A 295 8.09 -23.43 -21.12
N VAL A 296 7.58 -23.43 -19.89
CA VAL A 296 7.57 -22.25 -19.02
C VAL A 296 8.98 -21.92 -18.54
N ALA A 297 9.79 -22.93 -18.24
CA ALA A 297 11.20 -22.76 -17.88
C ALA A 297 12.00 -22.17 -19.04
N GLU A 298 11.82 -22.69 -20.25
CA GLU A 298 12.44 -22.20 -21.49
C GLU A 298 12.09 -20.72 -21.72
N ALA A 299 10.80 -20.35 -21.67
CA ALA A 299 10.37 -18.95 -21.81
C ALA A 299 11.00 -18.02 -20.74
N ARG A 300 11.21 -18.52 -19.52
CA ARG A 300 11.82 -17.76 -18.40
C ARG A 300 13.30 -17.49 -18.57
N THR A 301 14.01 -18.26 -19.39
CA THR A 301 15.43 -17.99 -19.71
C THR A 301 15.60 -16.68 -20.48
N ASN A 302 14.56 -16.22 -21.19
CA ASN A 302 14.60 -15.03 -22.04
C ASN A 302 15.76 -15.07 -23.06
N LYS A 303 16.04 -16.25 -23.62
CA LYS A 303 17.15 -16.52 -24.56
C LYS A 303 18.55 -16.24 -23.99
N ASP A 304 18.68 -16.16 -22.68
CA ASP A 304 19.98 -16.05 -22.01
C ASP A 304 20.72 -17.39 -22.14
N ARG A 305 21.87 -17.37 -22.81
CA ARG A 305 22.63 -18.58 -23.15
C ARG A 305 23.03 -19.38 -21.91
N GLN A 306 23.44 -18.73 -20.82
CA GLN A 306 23.88 -19.42 -19.60
C GLN A 306 22.70 -20.13 -18.91
N LEU A 307 21.52 -19.51 -18.92
CA LEU A 307 20.31 -20.10 -18.36
C LEU A 307 19.73 -21.22 -19.23
N LEU A 308 19.87 -21.12 -20.55
CA LEU A 308 19.52 -22.18 -21.48
C LEU A 308 20.42 -23.40 -21.30
N GLU A 309 21.73 -23.19 -21.21
CA GLU A 309 22.71 -24.25 -20.91
C GLU A 309 22.42 -24.92 -19.55
N TYR A 310 22.02 -24.14 -18.53
CA TYR A 310 21.58 -24.68 -17.24
C TYR A 310 20.27 -25.48 -17.35
N LEU A 311 19.32 -25.05 -18.19
CA LEU A 311 18.07 -25.79 -18.42
C LEU A 311 18.32 -27.13 -19.13
N VAL A 312 19.24 -27.17 -20.11
CA VAL A 312 19.69 -28.40 -20.76
C VAL A 312 20.33 -29.35 -19.75
N TYR A 313 21.17 -28.83 -18.85
CA TYR A 313 21.74 -29.61 -17.74
C TYR A 313 20.66 -30.23 -16.85
N LEU A 314 19.65 -29.45 -16.45
CA LEU A 314 18.54 -29.96 -15.62
C LEU A 314 17.72 -31.04 -16.34
N ALA A 315 17.49 -30.89 -17.65
CA ALA A 315 16.80 -31.90 -18.46
C ALA A 315 17.61 -33.20 -18.57
N LEU A 316 18.93 -33.08 -18.72
CA LEU A 316 19.85 -34.21 -18.73
C LEU A 316 19.88 -34.95 -17.38
N GLU A 317 20.02 -34.22 -16.26
CA GLU A 317 19.96 -34.80 -14.91
C GLU A 317 18.64 -35.53 -14.65
N ALA A 318 17.54 -34.98 -15.15
CA ALA A 318 16.21 -35.57 -15.00
C ALA A 318 15.89 -36.68 -16.02
N GLY A 319 16.80 -36.98 -16.95
CA GLY A 319 16.65 -38.05 -17.94
C GLY A 319 15.74 -37.72 -19.14
N TYR A 320 15.39 -36.45 -19.35
CA TYR A 320 14.53 -36.00 -20.46
C TYR A 320 15.36 -35.74 -21.73
N LEU A 321 15.87 -36.81 -22.36
CA LEU A 321 16.74 -36.72 -23.55
C LEU A 321 16.06 -36.02 -24.74
N GLU A 322 14.76 -36.27 -24.97
CA GLU A 322 14.01 -35.58 -26.04
C GLU A 322 13.98 -34.07 -25.85
N LYS A 323 13.87 -33.59 -24.60
CA LYS A 323 13.89 -32.15 -24.29
C LYS A 323 15.29 -31.56 -24.44
N VAL A 324 16.34 -32.33 -24.15
CA VAL A 324 17.73 -31.93 -24.39
C VAL A 324 17.96 -31.69 -25.88
N ASP A 325 17.55 -32.63 -26.72
CA ASP A 325 17.70 -32.52 -28.18
C ASP A 325 16.91 -31.32 -28.73
N GLU A 326 15.64 -31.16 -28.32
CA GLU A 326 14.79 -30.03 -28.71
C GLU A 326 15.43 -28.67 -28.37
N LEU A 327 15.94 -28.50 -27.14
CA LEU A 327 16.56 -27.26 -26.69
C LEU A 327 17.90 -27.01 -27.41
N CYS A 328 18.70 -28.05 -27.62
CA CYS A 328 19.99 -27.94 -28.30
C CYS A 328 19.83 -27.53 -29.76
N GLU A 329 18.88 -28.12 -30.49
CA GLU A 329 18.58 -27.80 -31.87
C GLU A 329 17.98 -26.38 -31.99
N ARG A 330 16.96 -26.06 -31.18
CA ARG A 330 16.24 -24.77 -31.25
C ARG A 330 17.13 -23.57 -30.99
N TYR A 331 18.13 -23.70 -30.12
CA TYR A 331 19.01 -22.59 -29.71
C TYR A 331 20.45 -22.72 -30.20
N SER A 332 20.74 -23.69 -31.08
CA SER A 332 22.09 -23.95 -31.62
C SER A 332 23.14 -24.05 -30.51
N LEU A 333 22.85 -24.85 -29.48
CA LEU A 333 23.75 -25.10 -28.34
C LEU A 333 24.75 -26.24 -28.62
N GLU A 334 24.91 -26.59 -29.90
CA GLU A 334 25.86 -27.56 -30.45
C GLU A 334 27.29 -27.14 -30.05
N GLY A 335 27.86 -27.85 -29.07
CA GLY A 335 29.12 -27.47 -28.43
C GLY A 335 29.12 -27.67 -26.92
N PHE A 336 27.97 -27.50 -26.26
CA PHE A 336 27.86 -27.66 -24.80
C PHE A 336 28.04 -29.12 -24.36
N LEU A 337 27.40 -30.04 -25.09
CA LEU A 337 27.52 -31.48 -24.87
C LEU A 337 28.90 -32.02 -25.24
N SER A 338 29.57 -31.42 -26.24
CA SER A 338 30.92 -31.82 -26.66
C SER A 338 32.03 -31.24 -25.77
N ALA A 339 31.82 -30.08 -25.16
CA ALA A 339 32.79 -29.45 -24.24
C ALA A 339 32.80 -30.08 -22.84
N LYS A 340 31.71 -30.74 -22.41
CA LYS A 340 31.58 -31.39 -21.09
C LYS A 340 31.75 -32.91 -21.08
N GLY A 341 32.06 -33.51 -22.23
CA GLY A 341 32.61 -34.87 -22.38
C GLY A 341 31.88 -36.00 -21.65
N THR A 342 30.95 -36.70 -22.33
CA THR A 342 30.28 -37.95 -21.92
C THR A 342 29.46 -37.93 -20.61
N PRO A 343 28.40 -38.77 -20.49
CA PRO A 343 27.47 -38.72 -19.35
C PRO A 343 28.11 -38.97 -17.98
N TYR A 344 29.33 -39.53 -17.93
CA TYR A 344 30.02 -39.91 -16.69
C TYR A 344 30.98 -38.84 -16.14
N ALA A 345 31.38 -37.82 -16.91
CA ALA A 345 32.31 -36.78 -16.43
C ALA A 345 31.60 -35.55 -15.80
N VAL A 346 30.28 -35.43 -16.01
CA VAL A 346 29.46 -34.33 -15.50
C VAL A 346 29.37 -34.37 -13.96
N LEU A 347 29.46 -35.56 -13.35
CA LEU A 347 29.39 -35.76 -11.89
C LEU A 347 30.60 -35.20 -11.11
N SER A 348 31.76 -35.04 -11.74
CA SER A 348 33.00 -34.66 -11.03
C SER A 348 33.30 -33.15 -11.02
N PHE A 349 32.69 -32.35 -11.89
CA PHE A 349 33.09 -30.93 -12.06
C PHE A 349 32.21 -29.94 -11.29
N PHE A 350 30.96 -30.32 -10.94
CA PHE A 350 30.06 -29.48 -10.14
C PHE A 350 30.04 -29.83 -8.64
N LEU A 351 30.57 -31.00 -8.26
CA LEU A 351 30.89 -31.38 -6.88
C LEU A 351 32.39 -31.14 -6.60
N GLY A 352 32.85 -29.91 -6.85
CA GLY A 352 34.07 -29.42 -6.22
C GLY A 352 33.81 -29.18 -4.74
N TRP A 353 34.73 -29.66 -3.90
CA TRP A 353 34.81 -29.41 -2.45
C TRP A 353 34.58 -27.96 -2.04
#